data_AF-A0A7J4MGQ0-F1
#
_entry.id   AF-A0A7J4MGQ0-F1
#
_cell.length_a   1.000
_cell.length_b   1.000
_cell.length_c   1.000
_cell.angle_alpha   90.00
_cell.angle_beta   90.00
_cell.angle_gamma   90.00
#
_symmetry.space_group_name_H-M   'P 1'
#
loop_
_entity.id
_entity.type
_entity.pdbx_description
1 polymer ?
#
loop_
_entity_poly.entity_id
_entity_poly.type
_entity_poly.pdbx_seq_one_letter_code
_entity_poly.pdbx_strand_id
1 'polypeptide(L)'
;MIGKDEIASIIEDYDRLKLRVGMSASHSALDICDGAIEEGFPTVAYCQKGREKTYSEYFKTQRTSSGRVRRGMVDKSIIMDSFNDVMNPNLQKKMRERNVVYIPNRSFTSYSSIDDVENNFHVPMFGSRNMLRME
;
A
#
# COMPACT_ATOMS: atom_id res chain seq x y z
N MET A 1 0.04 -2.74 -21.26
CA MET A 1 -0.84 -2.44 -20.13
C MET A 1 -1.15 -3.75 -19.43
N ILE A 2 -0.85 -3.82 -18.14
CA ILE A 2 -1.12 -4.98 -17.29
C ILE A 2 -2.60 -5.33 -17.40
N GLY A 3 -2.87 -6.57 -17.80
CA GLY A 3 -4.22 -7.05 -18.02
C GLY A 3 -4.96 -7.32 -16.72
N LYS A 4 -6.30 -7.29 -16.77
CA LYS A 4 -7.14 -7.71 -15.64
C LYS A 4 -6.85 -9.16 -15.24
N ASP A 5 -6.67 -10.04 -16.22
CA ASP A 5 -6.43 -11.48 -15.99
C ASP A 5 -5.07 -11.73 -15.31
N GLU A 6 -4.08 -10.89 -15.59
CA GLU A 6 -2.76 -10.96 -14.94
C GLU A 6 -2.84 -10.56 -13.46
N ILE A 7 -3.63 -9.54 -13.11
CA ILE A 7 -3.87 -9.20 -11.71
C ILE A 7 -4.76 -10.24 -11.03
N ALA A 8 -5.71 -10.83 -11.76
CA ALA A 8 -6.59 -11.87 -11.23
C ALA A 8 -5.79 -13.12 -10.81
N SER A 9 -4.84 -13.59 -11.63
CA SER A 9 -3.99 -14.73 -11.27
C SER A 9 -3.14 -14.46 -10.03
N ILE A 10 -2.61 -13.23 -9.88
CA ILE A 10 -1.89 -12.83 -8.66
C ILE A 10 -2.80 -12.89 -7.42
N ILE A 11 -4.05 -12.45 -7.54
CA ILE A 11 -5.02 -12.46 -6.44
C ILE A 11 -5.44 -13.91 -6.08
N GLU A 12 -5.48 -14.83 -7.05
CA GLU A 12 -5.78 -16.24 -6.79
C GLU A 12 -4.74 -16.90 -5.87
N ASP A 13 -3.47 -16.48 -5.98
CA ASP A 13 -2.38 -16.94 -5.11
C ASP A 13 -2.39 -16.30 -3.71
N TYR A 14 -3.20 -15.27 -3.46
CA TYR A 14 -3.25 -14.58 -2.17
C TYR A 14 -4.01 -15.39 -1.11
N ASP A 15 -3.44 -15.45 0.10
CA ASP A 15 -4.19 -15.87 1.28
C ASP A 15 -5.16 -14.75 1.70
N ARG A 16 -6.44 -14.95 1.39
CA ARG A 16 -7.53 -13.98 1.65
C ARG A 16 -7.71 -13.62 3.12
N LEU A 17 -7.31 -14.50 4.05
CA LEU A 17 -7.38 -14.22 5.49
C LEU A 17 -6.19 -13.38 5.99
N LYS A 18 -5.19 -13.16 5.14
CA LYS A 18 -3.96 -12.42 5.47
C LYS A 18 -3.75 -11.22 4.56
N LEU A 19 -4.81 -10.70 3.95
CA LEU A 19 -4.77 -9.48 3.14
C LEU A 19 -4.26 -8.30 3.95
N ARG A 20 -3.50 -7.42 3.29
CA ARG A 20 -2.97 -6.20 3.89
C ARG A 20 -3.25 -5.02 2.98
N VAL A 21 -3.56 -3.87 3.56
CA VAL A 21 -3.78 -2.64 2.81
C VAL A 21 -2.47 -1.87 2.77
N GLY A 22 -1.96 -1.60 1.56
CA GLY A 22 -0.70 -0.89 1.34
C GLY A 22 -0.89 0.42 0.58
N MET A 23 -0.08 1.44 0.88
CA MET A 23 -0.17 2.75 0.22
C MET A 23 1.13 3.56 0.31
N SER A 24 1.33 4.49 -0.62
CA SER A 24 2.38 5.51 -0.52
C SER A 24 2.07 6.40 0.69
N ALA A 25 3.02 6.55 1.61
CA ALA A 25 2.82 7.25 2.88
C ALA A 25 2.84 8.78 2.73
N SER A 26 1.85 9.33 2.04
CA SER A 26 1.63 10.76 1.77
C SER A 26 0.18 10.99 1.33
N HIS A 27 -0.23 12.25 1.12
CA HIS A 27 -1.60 12.64 0.77
C HIS A 27 -2.64 12.16 1.82
N SER A 28 -3.42 11.14 1.48
CA SER A 28 -4.52 10.59 2.28
C SER A 28 -4.15 9.27 2.97
N ALA A 29 -2.85 8.97 3.11
CA ALA A 29 -2.39 7.69 3.64
C ALA A 29 -2.86 7.41 5.08
N LEU A 30 -3.01 8.43 5.93
CA LEU A 30 -3.52 8.23 7.29
C LEU A 30 -5.01 7.90 7.28
N ASP A 31 -5.82 8.54 6.44
CA ASP A 31 -7.24 8.23 6.29
C ASP A 31 -7.45 6.80 5.76
N ILE A 32 -6.62 6.39 4.78
CA ILE A 32 -6.62 5.01 4.27
C ILE A 32 -6.26 4.03 5.40
N CYS A 33 -5.24 4.34 6.20
CA CYS A 33 -4.82 3.50 7.31
C CYS A 33 -5.91 3.37 8.39
N ASP A 34 -6.57 4.48 8.72
CA ASP A 34 -7.62 4.53 9.73
C ASP A 34 -8.81 3.65 9.31
N GLY A 35 -9.36 3.90 8.11
CA GLY A 35 -10.46 3.09 7.59
C GLY A 35 -10.11 1.61 7.41
N ALA A 36 -8.88 1.30 6.98
CA ALA A 36 -8.44 -0.09 6.88
C ALA A 36 -8.40 -0.80 8.24
N ILE A 37 -7.98 -0.12 9.31
CA ILE A 37 -7.98 -0.69 10.65
C ILE A 37 -9.39 -0.88 11.19
N GLU A 38 -10.30 0.08 10.96
CA GLU A 38 -11.70 -0.04 11.37
C GLU A 38 -12.36 -1.29 10.75
N GLU A 39 -12.02 -1.58 9.50
CA GLU A 39 -12.44 -2.79 8.78
C GLU A 39 -11.60 -4.04 9.11
N GLY A 40 -10.63 -3.93 10.03
CA GLY A 40 -9.85 -5.06 10.54
C GLY A 40 -8.65 -5.49 9.68
N PHE A 41 -8.29 -4.73 8.65
CA PHE A 41 -7.13 -5.01 7.80
C PHE A 41 -5.82 -4.47 8.38
N PRO A 42 -4.73 -5.25 8.38
CA PRO A 42 -3.41 -4.72 8.70
C PRO A 42 -2.91 -3.73 7.65
N THR A 43 -2.26 -2.66 8.09
CA THR A 43 -1.82 -1.55 7.22
C THR A 43 -0.31 -1.54 6.96
N VAL A 44 0.09 -1.17 5.75
CA VAL A 44 1.50 -1.05 5.33
C VAL A 44 1.75 0.28 4.64
N ALA A 45 2.41 1.20 5.33
CA ALA A 45 2.81 2.50 4.80
C ALA A 45 4.18 2.42 4.13
N TYR A 46 4.26 2.72 2.83
CA TYR A 46 5.51 2.83 2.08
C TYR A 46 6.03 4.26 2.16
N CYS A 47 6.98 4.50 3.05
CA CYS A 47 7.48 5.80 3.43
C CYS A 47 8.77 6.16 2.70
N GLN A 48 8.92 7.42 2.36
CA GLN A 48 10.21 7.97 1.94
C GLN A 48 11.02 8.41 3.16
N LYS A 49 12.33 8.12 3.15
CA LYS A 49 13.29 8.57 4.16
C LYS A 49 13.26 10.09 4.34
N GLY A 50 13.28 10.54 5.59
CA GLY A 50 13.07 11.92 6.00
C GLY A 50 11.60 12.33 6.16
N ARG A 51 10.64 11.50 5.74
CA ARG A 51 9.19 11.75 5.82
C ARG A 51 8.42 10.61 6.52
N GLU A 52 9.13 9.67 7.13
CA GLU A 52 8.57 8.44 7.71
C GLU A 52 7.99 8.62 9.10
N LYS A 53 8.50 9.55 9.92
CA LYS A 53 8.20 9.62 11.38
C LYS A 53 6.71 9.71 11.70
N THR A 54 5.94 10.42 10.86
CA THR A 54 4.48 10.46 10.97
C THR A 54 3.90 9.05 11.04
N TYR A 55 4.36 8.15 10.19
CA TYR A 55 3.83 6.79 10.07
C TYR A 55 4.57 5.79 10.97
N SER A 56 5.89 5.91 11.10
CA SER A 56 6.73 4.95 11.81
C SER A 56 6.79 5.17 13.32
N GLU A 57 6.48 6.38 13.79
CA GLU A 57 6.55 6.75 15.21
C GLU A 57 5.20 7.27 15.71
N TYR A 58 4.70 8.39 15.16
CA TYR A 58 3.59 9.13 15.75
C TYR A 58 2.24 8.42 15.60
N PHE A 59 2.00 7.78 14.45
CA PHE A 59 0.77 7.03 14.16
C PHE A 59 0.98 5.52 14.07
N LYS A 60 2.12 5.02 14.55
CA LYS A 60 2.37 3.58 14.65
C LYS A 60 1.32 2.91 15.53
N THR A 61 0.75 1.82 15.05
CA THR A 61 -0.28 1.07 15.77
C THR A 61 0.27 0.50 17.08
N GLN A 62 -0.47 0.72 18.15
CA GLN A 62 -0.27 0.09 19.44
C GLN A 62 -1.43 -0.87 19.68
N ARG A 63 -1.12 -2.14 19.92
CA ARG A 63 -2.11 -3.18 20.17
C ARG A 63 -2.04 -3.63 21.62
N THR A 64 -3.20 -4.01 22.15
CA THR A 64 -3.31 -4.66 23.46
C THR A 64 -2.77 -6.10 23.39
N SER A 65 -2.63 -6.76 24.55
CA SER A 65 -2.22 -8.17 24.61
C SER A 65 -3.17 -9.12 23.87
N SER A 66 -4.44 -8.76 23.71
CA SER A 66 -5.44 -9.51 22.95
C SER A 66 -5.42 -9.20 21.44
N GLY A 67 -4.53 -8.32 20.97
CA GLY A 67 -4.40 -7.96 19.56
C GLY A 67 -5.29 -6.82 19.08
N ARG A 68 -6.19 -6.31 19.94
CA ARG A 68 -7.05 -5.15 19.61
C ARG A 68 -6.23 -3.87 19.50
N VAL A 69 -6.56 -3.03 18.51
CA VAL A 69 -5.95 -1.71 18.36
C VAL A 69 -6.34 -0.83 19.54
N ARG A 70 -5.34 -0.24 20.20
CA ARG A 70 -5.51 0.73 21.29
C ARG A 70 -5.36 2.16 20.78
N ARG A 71 -4.40 2.40 19.88
CA ARG A 71 -4.08 3.72 19.31
C ARG A 71 -3.27 3.54 18.03
N GLY A 72 -3.33 4.54 17.15
CA GLY A 72 -2.53 4.59 15.93
C GLY A 72 -3.12 3.68 14.85
N MET A 73 -2.65 3.88 13.63
CA MET A 73 -3.24 3.25 12.45
C MET A 73 -2.26 2.65 11.46
N VAL A 74 -0.96 2.74 11.74
CA VAL A 74 0.10 2.18 10.88
C VAL A 74 0.72 0.94 11.53
N ASP A 75 0.35 -0.26 11.09
CA ASP A 75 0.93 -1.51 11.62
C ASP A 75 2.37 -1.71 11.16
N LYS A 76 2.68 -1.39 9.90
CA LYS A 76 4.03 -1.49 9.35
C LYS A 76 4.39 -0.28 8.52
N SER A 77 5.59 0.25 8.74
CA SER A 77 6.22 1.21 7.84
C SER A 77 7.39 0.54 7.12
N ILE A 78 7.47 0.73 5.81
CA ILE A 78 8.60 0.32 4.97
C ILE A 78 9.28 1.60 4.49
N ILE A 79 10.53 1.82 4.91
CA ILE A 79 11.29 3.02 4.57
C ILE A 79 12.07 2.77 3.29
N MET A 80 11.93 3.68 2.34
CA MET A 80 12.54 3.68 1.01
C MET A 80 13.29 4.99 0.78
N ASP A 81 14.17 5.05 -0.20
CA ASP A 81 14.92 6.28 -0.52
C ASP A 81 14.05 7.25 -1.32
N SER A 82 13.16 6.73 -2.17
CA SER A 82 12.18 7.50 -2.95
C SER A 82 10.80 6.84 -2.91
N PHE A 83 9.72 7.62 -2.98
CA PHE A 83 8.39 7.06 -3.18
C PHE A 83 8.27 6.21 -4.45
N ASN A 84 9.04 6.51 -5.50
CA ASN A 84 9.01 5.72 -6.74
C ASN A 84 9.64 4.32 -6.57
N ASP A 85 10.32 4.03 -5.45
CA ASP A 85 10.88 2.71 -5.17
C ASP A 85 9.79 1.62 -5.06
N VAL A 86 8.51 1.99 -4.91
CA VAL A 86 7.37 1.06 -5.04
C VAL A 86 7.33 0.36 -6.41
N MET A 87 7.94 0.96 -7.44
CA MET A 87 8.08 0.36 -8.76
C MET A 87 9.20 -0.69 -8.82
N ASN A 88 10.05 -0.81 -7.80
CA ASN A 88 11.11 -1.81 -7.79
C ASN A 88 10.53 -3.24 -7.83
N PRO A 89 10.91 -4.09 -8.79
CA PRO A 89 10.35 -5.45 -8.94
C PRO A 89 10.52 -6.33 -7.70
N ASN A 90 11.64 -6.19 -6.97
CA ASN A 90 11.88 -6.95 -5.74
C ASN A 90 10.96 -6.49 -4.61
N LEU A 91 10.67 -5.19 -4.53
CA LEU A 91 9.73 -4.68 -3.54
C LEU A 91 8.31 -5.15 -3.88
N GLN A 92 7.89 -5.05 -5.14
CA GLN A 92 6.58 -5.55 -5.59
C GLN A 92 6.41 -7.05 -5.32
N LYS A 93 7.44 -7.87 -5.55
CA LYS A 93 7.44 -9.30 -5.18
C LYS A 93 7.15 -9.49 -3.69
N LYS A 94 7.83 -8.73 -2.82
CA LYS A 94 7.57 -8.76 -1.37
C LYS A 94 6.16 -8.28 -1.01
N MET A 95 5.60 -7.32 -1.76
CA MET A 95 4.20 -6.91 -1.58
C MET A 95 3.25 -8.08 -1.87
N ARG A 96 3.46 -8.79 -2.99
CA ARG A 96 2.67 -9.96 -3.39
C ARG A 96 2.79 -11.12 -2.41
N GLU A 97 3.99 -11.47 -1.99
CA GLU A 97 4.25 -12.51 -0.98
C GLU A 97 3.58 -12.20 0.37
N ARG A 98 3.24 -10.93 0.62
CA ARG A 98 2.53 -10.47 1.82
C ARG A 98 1.06 -10.17 1.59
N ASN A 99 0.48 -10.62 0.48
CA ASN A 99 -0.93 -10.43 0.12
C ASN A 99 -1.37 -8.95 0.18
N VAL A 100 -0.49 -8.02 -0.23
CA VAL A 100 -0.80 -6.59 -0.21
C VAL A 100 -1.74 -6.25 -1.36
N VAL A 101 -2.84 -5.57 -1.03
CA VAL A 101 -3.67 -4.82 -1.96
C VAL A 101 -3.33 -3.34 -1.79
N TYR A 102 -2.95 -2.70 -2.88
CA TYR A 102 -2.51 -1.32 -2.88
C TYR A 102 -3.69 -0.37 -3.05
N ILE A 103 -3.82 0.63 -2.19
CA ILE A 103 -4.79 1.71 -2.37
C ILE A 103 -4.03 2.93 -2.89
N PRO A 104 -4.26 3.32 -4.16
CA PRO A 104 -3.58 4.47 -4.74
C PRO A 104 -4.08 5.75 -4.06
N ASN A 105 -3.19 6.72 -3.92
CA ASN A 105 -3.51 8.08 -3.55
C ASN A 105 -2.73 9.03 -4.46
N ARG A 106 -3.03 10.34 -4.43
CA ARG A 106 -2.40 11.32 -5.32
C ARG A 106 -0.87 11.30 -5.28
N SER A 107 -0.25 10.94 -4.16
CA SER A 107 1.21 10.86 -4.09
C SER A 107 1.76 9.72 -4.95
N PHE A 108 1.05 8.59 -5.03
CA PHE A 108 1.45 7.50 -5.92
C PHE A 108 1.52 7.95 -7.38
N THR A 109 0.48 8.62 -7.89
CA THR A 109 0.43 9.12 -9.27
C THR A 109 1.30 10.35 -9.52
N SER A 110 1.69 11.08 -8.47
CA SER A 110 2.61 12.22 -8.58
C SER A 110 4.09 11.81 -8.65
N TYR A 111 4.46 10.68 -8.02
CA TYR A 111 5.86 10.22 -7.98
C TYR A 111 6.15 9.07 -8.95
N SER A 112 5.12 8.34 -9.38
CA SER A 112 5.22 7.28 -10.37
C SER A 112 4.45 7.69 -11.62
N SER A 113 5.07 7.53 -12.79
CA SER A 113 4.41 7.87 -14.05
C SER A 113 3.18 6.98 -14.28
N ILE A 114 2.14 7.50 -14.92
CA ILE A 114 0.95 6.69 -15.22
C ILE A 114 1.30 5.50 -16.11
N ASP A 115 2.26 5.67 -17.03
CA ASP A 115 2.75 4.57 -17.86
C ASP A 115 3.43 3.48 -17.03
N ASP A 116 4.18 3.83 -15.97
CA ASP A 116 4.74 2.84 -15.04
C ASP A 116 3.64 2.13 -14.24
N VAL A 117 2.62 2.86 -13.78
CA VAL A 117 1.49 2.27 -13.05
C VAL A 117 0.71 1.28 -13.93
N GLU A 118 0.52 1.61 -15.20
CA GLU A 118 -0.21 0.77 -16.14
C GLU A 118 0.58 -0.42 -16.66
N ASN A 119 1.92 -0.34 -16.72
CA ASN A 119 2.74 -1.36 -17.37
C ASN A 119 3.70 -2.11 -16.44
N ASN A 120 4.09 -1.52 -15.31
CA ASN A 120 5.18 -2.02 -14.47
C ASN A 120 4.78 -2.30 -13.01
N PHE A 121 3.59 -1.89 -12.57
CA PHE A 121 3.12 -2.08 -11.18
C PHE A 121 2.25 -3.34 -11.01
N HIS A 122 2.88 -4.50 -10.90
CA HIS A 122 2.24 -5.82 -10.81
C HIS A 122 1.78 -6.17 -9.38
N VAL A 123 1.24 -5.20 -8.64
CA VAL A 123 0.59 -5.42 -7.34
C VAL A 123 -0.90 -5.17 -7.52
N PRO A 124 -1.80 -6.02 -6.97
CA PRO A 124 -3.23 -5.76 -6.98
C PRO A 124 -3.53 -4.38 -6.39
N MET A 125 -4.34 -3.59 -7.08
CA MET A 125 -4.65 -2.22 -6.72
C MET A 125 -6.16 -2.02 -6.67
N PHE A 126 -6.64 -1.28 -5.69
CA PHE A 126 -8.05 -0.91 -5.59
C PHE A 126 -8.39 0.19 -6.60
N GLY A 127 -9.51 0.03 -7.32
CA GLY A 127 -9.95 0.95 -8.38
C GLY A 127 -9.48 0.54 -9.79
N SER A 128 -9.66 1.45 -10.75
CA SER A 128 -9.29 1.24 -12.16
C SER A 128 -7.97 1.92 -12.48
N ARG A 129 -6.98 1.18 -12.99
CA ARG A 129 -5.67 1.74 -13.42
C ARG A 129 -5.85 2.86 -14.43
N ASN A 130 -6.71 2.66 -15.42
CA ASN A 130 -6.92 3.62 -16.52
C ASN A 130 -7.56 4.93 -16.02
N MET A 131 -8.32 4.88 -14.93
CA MET A 131 -8.94 6.09 -14.36
C MET A 131 -7.92 6.99 -13.67
N LEU A 132 -6.73 6.49 -13.31
CA LEU A 132 -5.66 7.32 -12.75
C LEU A 132 -5.14 8.37 -13.74
N ARG A 133 -5.40 8.22 -15.04
CA ARG A 133 -5.11 9.28 -16.05
C ARG A 133 -5.94 10.55 -15.86
N MET A 134 -7.03 10.48 -15.09
CA MET A 134 -7.94 11.61 -14.85
C MET A 134 -7.65 12.37 -13.55
N GLU A 135 -6.73 11.87 -12.70
CA GLU A 135 -6.30 12.52 -11.45
C GLU A 135 -5.21 13.60 -11.67
#